data_AF-A0A7K6JN71-F1
#
_entry.id   AF-A0A7K6JN71-F1
#
_cell.length_a   1.000
_cell.length_b   1.000
_cell.length_c   1.000
_cell.angle_alpha   90.00
_cell.angle_beta   90.00
_cell.angle_gamma   90.00
#
_symmetry.space_group_name_H-M   'P 1'
#
loop_
_entity.id
_entity.type
_entity.pdbx_description
1 polymer ?
#
loop_
_entity_poly.entity_id
_entity_poly.type
_entity_poly.pdbx_seq_one_letter_code
_entity_poly.pdbx_strand_id
1 'polypeptide(L)'
;DPLASYDFNSNDPDPQPRYSDRDKNWHGTRCAGEVAAVANNGICGAGVAYNAKIGGVRMLDGSITDIVEAQALSLQPQYIHIYSASWGPEDDGRTVDGPGILAVAAFHRGVSQGRGGLGSIFIWASGNGGTNYDNCNCDGYTNSIYTVSVGSVLGDGHRPRYSESCPAILTTTYSSRTTSKVQIVTTDLHHRCTDKHTGTSASAPLAAGMVALALEANPALTWRDLQHLIIRASKPAHLQAEDWAENGVGRRVSHYYGYGLLDAGLLVQAATTWAGTRPQEKCSVQAVQVPRDIGSRLSISTDASSCSQSIRSLEHVQVQLSLSYSRRGDLVVALKSPMGTTSTLVTVRPYDISQEGYKDWTFMSTHFWDENPEGIWTLQLENRGDDSNTAPLPLLSPGQLSSFILHLHGTDEDMPARRPAATARDECLRRDELGDCEDCGSSLYTHQGSCLSYCPPRYYGRARSATPRDTARVCASCHPSCYTCQSASANNCTSCPSGRSFQHITHTCHRP
;
A
#
# COMPACT_ATOMS: atom_id res chain seq x y z
N ASP A 1 20.14 -13.17 -2.79
CA ASP A 1 20.07 -13.04 -4.25
C ASP A 1 20.77 -11.75 -4.67
N PRO A 2 21.91 -11.82 -5.39
CA PRO A 2 22.69 -10.62 -5.75
C PRO A 2 21.91 -9.58 -6.57
N LEU A 3 20.92 -9.98 -7.38
CA LEU A 3 20.13 -9.04 -8.19
C LEU A 3 19.06 -8.32 -7.38
N ALA A 4 18.71 -8.86 -6.20
CA ALA A 4 17.79 -8.23 -5.25
C ALA A 4 18.53 -7.55 -4.08
N SER A 5 19.83 -7.34 -4.20
CA SER A 5 20.70 -6.87 -3.13
C SER A 5 21.59 -5.71 -3.55
N TYR A 6 21.81 -4.75 -2.65
CA TYR A 6 22.80 -3.69 -2.82
C TYR A 6 23.09 -2.99 -1.49
N ASP A 7 24.30 -2.48 -1.30
CA ASP A 7 24.69 -1.65 -0.17
C ASP A 7 24.85 -0.20 -0.60
N PHE A 8 23.90 0.66 -0.23
CA PHE A 8 23.97 2.09 -0.49
C PHE A 8 24.74 2.86 0.58
N ASN A 9 25.01 2.26 1.74
CA ASN A 9 25.83 2.87 2.78
C ASN A 9 27.33 2.79 2.44
N SER A 10 27.76 1.68 1.83
CA SER A 10 29.14 1.43 1.40
C SER A 10 29.35 1.51 -0.12
N ASN A 11 28.25 1.63 -0.88
CA ASN A 11 28.21 1.75 -2.34
C ASN A 11 28.86 0.57 -3.08
N ASP A 12 28.42 -0.64 -2.73
CA ASP A 12 28.90 -1.90 -3.28
C ASP A 12 27.76 -2.95 -3.33
N PRO A 13 27.91 -4.06 -4.07
CA PRO A 13 26.81 -5.01 -4.26
C PRO A 13 26.56 -5.95 -3.06
N ASP A 14 27.35 -5.90 -1.99
CA ASP A 14 27.26 -6.81 -0.85
C ASP A 14 26.53 -6.16 0.35
N PRO A 15 25.26 -6.49 0.62
CA PRO A 15 24.50 -5.90 1.71
C PRO A 15 24.83 -6.49 3.09
N GLN A 16 26.01 -7.13 3.24
CA GLN A 16 26.42 -7.77 4.47
C GLN A 16 26.32 -6.79 5.64
N PRO A 17 25.60 -7.14 6.73
CA PRO A 17 25.48 -6.27 7.87
C PRO A 17 26.85 -6.06 8.52
N ARG A 18 27.16 -4.81 8.85
CA ARG A 18 28.36 -4.49 9.64
C ARG A 18 28.19 -5.01 11.07
N TYR A 19 29.06 -5.93 11.47
CA TYR A 19 29.14 -6.40 12.85
C TYR A 19 29.80 -5.35 13.74
N SER A 20 29.29 -5.18 14.96
CA SER A 20 29.83 -4.26 15.97
C SER A 20 29.60 -4.84 17.36
N ASP A 21 30.28 -4.33 18.39
CA ASP A 21 30.17 -4.84 19.77
C ASP A 21 28.73 -4.83 20.33
N ARG A 22 27.82 -4.05 19.71
CA ARG A 22 26.40 -3.98 20.10
C ARG A 22 25.45 -4.63 19.09
N ASP A 23 25.97 -5.20 18.01
CA ASP A 23 25.23 -5.92 16.96
C ASP A 23 23.95 -5.21 16.48
N LYS A 24 23.98 -3.88 16.29
CA LYS A 24 22.78 -3.10 16.01
C LYS A 24 22.10 -3.39 14.66
N ASN A 25 22.82 -4.03 13.74
CA ASN A 25 22.38 -4.25 12.35
C ASN A 25 21.66 -5.59 12.14
N TRP A 26 20.96 -6.10 13.16
CA TRP A 26 20.26 -7.39 13.07
C TRP A 26 18.95 -7.34 12.27
N HIS A 27 18.35 -6.15 12.19
CA HIS A 27 16.98 -5.94 11.76
C HIS A 27 16.65 -6.58 10.41
N GLY A 28 17.40 -6.24 9.35
CA GLY A 28 17.15 -6.79 8.01
C GLY A 28 17.30 -8.31 7.92
N THR A 29 18.20 -8.92 8.70
CA THR A 29 18.39 -10.39 8.72
C THR A 29 17.18 -11.09 9.36
N ARG A 30 16.58 -10.48 10.40
CA ARG A 30 15.37 -11.02 11.03
C ARG A 30 14.17 -10.94 10.09
N CYS A 31 13.96 -9.76 9.49
CA CYS A 31 12.88 -9.57 8.52
C CYS A 31 13.00 -10.50 7.30
N ALA A 32 14.21 -10.70 6.77
CA ALA A 32 14.45 -11.59 5.63
C ALA A 32 14.05 -13.05 5.93
N GLY A 33 14.32 -13.53 7.16
CA GLY A 33 13.96 -14.88 7.58
C GLY A 33 12.45 -15.10 7.68
N GLU A 34 11.69 -14.08 8.08
CA GLU A 34 10.22 -14.15 8.13
C GLU A 34 9.61 -14.33 6.74
N VAL A 35 10.21 -13.71 5.72
CA VAL A 35 9.77 -13.84 4.33
C VAL A 35 10.16 -15.20 3.77
N ALA A 36 11.45 -15.56 3.83
CA ALA A 36 12.01 -16.61 2.98
C ALA A 36 13.10 -17.46 3.65
N ALA A 37 13.08 -17.64 4.98
CA ALA A 37 13.93 -18.66 5.59
C ALA A 37 13.62 -20.04 4.99
N VAL A 38 14.67 -20.76 4.59
CA VAL A 38 14.56 -22.06 3.92
C VAL A 38 13.90 -23.09 4.85
N ALA A 39 12.84 -23.74 4.38
CA ALA A 39 12.17 -24.81 5.10
C ALA A 39 12.90 -26.15 5.00
N ASN A 40 12.59 -27.09 5.90
CA ASN A 40 13.01 -28.50 5.84
C ASN A 40 14.54 -28.74 5.82
N ASN A 41 15.33 -27.81 6.37
CA ASN A 41 16.79 -27.93 6.47
C ASN A 41 17.30 -28.18 7.91
N GLY A 42 16.39 -28.26 8.90
CA GLY A 42 16.73 -28.46 10.32
C GLY A 42 17.32 -27.22 11.02
N ILE A 43 17.22 -26.02 10.43
CA ILE A 43 17.80 -24.77 10.97
C ILE A 43 16.69 -23.76 11.26
N CYS A 44 16.65 -23.23 12.48
CA CYS A 44 15.69 -22.20 12.95
C CYS A 44 14.21 -22.56 12.75
N GLY A 45 13.65 -22.22 11.59
CA GLY A 45 12.23 -22.25 11.26
C GLY A 45 12.02 -22.16 9.75
N ALA A 46 10.92 -21.56 9.29
CA ALA A 46 10.65 -21.36 7.87
C ALA A 46 10.03 -19.98 7.62
N GLY A 47 10.36 -19.37 6.49
CA GLY A 47 9.71 -18.16 6.02
C GLY A 47 8.32 -18.47 5.46
N VAL A 48 7.46 -17.45 5.42
CA VAL A 48 6.11 -17.57 4.86
C VAL A 48 6.15 -18.03 3.40
N ALA A 49 7.09 -17.51 2.61
CA ALA A 49 7.38 -17.89 1.24
C ALA A 49 8.78 -18.51 1.16
N TYR A 50 8.96 -19.67 1.81
CA TYR A 50 10.27 -20.33 2.00
C TYR A 50 11.01 -20.76 0.71
N ASN A 51 10.34 -20.72 -0.46
CA ASN A 51 10.96 -20.96 -1.77
C ASN A 51 11.21 -19.67 -2.57
N ALA A 52 10.79 -18.50 -2.06
CA ALA A 52 11.05 -17.23 -2.72
C ALA A 52 12.54 -16.88 -2.67
N LYS A 53 13.01 -16.16 -3.69
CA LYS A 53 14.32 -15.51 -3.63
C LYS A 53 14.24 -14.31 -2.70
N ILE A 54 15.30 -14.10 -1.90
CA ILE A 54 15.41 -12.98 -0.98
C ILE A 54 16.74 -12.24 -1.19
N GLY A 55 16.69 -10.92 -1.12
CA GLY A 55 17.84 -10.02 -1.14
C GLY A 55 17.74 -8.98 -0.03
N GLY A 56 18.75 -8.13 0.09
CA GLY A 56 18.83 -7.11 1.13
C GLY A 56 19.38 -5.80 0.61
N VAL A 57 18.77 -4.69 1.01
CA VAL A 57 19.25 -3.34 0.70
C VAL A 57 19.79 -2.71 1.98
N ARG A 58 21.11 -2.59 2.09
CA ARG A 58 21.75 -1.92 3.23
C ARG A 58 21.76 -0.41 2.98
N MET A 59 20.82 0.28 3.62
CA MET A 59 20.67 1.74 3.51
C MET A 59 20.50 2.48 4.85
N LEU A 60 20.21 1.75 5.93
CA LEU A 60 19.94 2.30 7.27
C LEU A 60 21.18 2.40 8.19
N ASP A 61 22.34 1.83 7.83
CA ASP A 61 23.56 1.87 8.66
C ASP A 61 24.47 3.04 8.26
N GLY A 62 23.87 4.22 8.07
CA GLY A 62 24.54 5.43 7.60
C GLY A 62 23.59 6.63 7.50
N SER A 63 24.04 7.69 6.83
CA SER A 63 23.18 8.86 6.59
C SER A 63 22.08 8.49 5.60
N ILE A 64 20.83 8.62 6.04
CA ILE A 64 19.64 8.43 5.22
C ILE A 64 19.30 9.78 4.61
N THR A 65 19.36 9.85 3.28
CA THR A 65 19.04 11.06 2.49
C THR A 65 18.03 10.69 1.42
N ASP A 66 17.29 11.66 0.90
CA ASP A 66 16.28 11.46 -0.14
C ASP A 66 16.83 10.70 -1.36
N ILE A 67 18.09 10.93 -1.75
CA ILE A 67 18.72 10.18 -2.85
C ILE A 67 18.95 8.70 -2.50
N VAL A 68 19.37 8.39 -1.28
CA VAL A 68 19.59 7.01 -0.82
C VAL A 68 18.25 6.26 -0.75
N GLU A 69 17.21 6.90 -0.21
CA GLU A 69 15.85 6.35 -0.19
C GLU A 69 15.34 6.09 -1.61
N ALA A 70 15.46 7.06 -2.51
CA ALA A 70 15.02 6.94 -3.90
C ALA A 70 15.74 5.82 -4.65
N GLN A 71 17.05 5.67 -4.43
CA GLN A 71 17.85 4.60 -5.03
C GLN A 71 17.47 3.23 -4.48
N ALA A 72 17.27 3.11 -3.16
CA ALA A 72 16.82 1.87 -2.53
C ALA A 72 15.44 1.43 -3.06
N LEU A 73 14.49 2.36 -3.15
CA LEU A 73 13.15 2.14 -3.71
C LEU A 73 13.15 1.84 -5.22
N SER A 74 14.21 2.23 -5.93
CA SER A 74 14.38 2.03 -7.37
C SER A 74 15.34 0.89 -7.71
N LEU A 75 15.77 0.07 -6.75
CA LEU A 75 16.71 -1.01 -7.01
C LEU A 75 16.04 -2.09 -7.87
N GLN A 76 16.52 -2.28 -9.10
CA GLN A 76 16.13 -3.38 -10.00
C GLN A 76 14.61 -3.65 -10.06
N PRO A 77 13.75 -2.66 -10.38
CA PRO A 77 12.29 -2.79 -10.28
C PRO A 77 11.67 -3.73 -11.32
N GLN A 78 12.46 -4.24 -12.27
CA GLN A 78 12.04 -5.29 -13.20
C GLN A 78 12.33 -6.70 -12.68
N TYR A 79 13.18 -6.82 -11.65
CA TYR A 79 13.57 -8.08 -11.05
C TYR A 79 12.96 -8.25 -9.65
N ILE A 80 13.01 -7.20 -8.83
CA ILE A 80 12.41 -7.18 -7.50
C ILE A 80 10.90 -6.94 -7.63
N HIS A 81 10.12 -7.88 -7.11
CA HIS A 81 8.66 -7.79 -7.12
C HIS A 81 8.11 -7.00 -5.94
N ILE A 82 8.66 -7.27 -4.74
CA ILE A 82 8.16 -6.78 -3.46
C ILE A 82 9.33 -6.14 -2.69
N TYR A 83 9.11 -4.95 -2.17
CA TYR A 83 9.99 -4.23 -1.26
C TYR A 83 9.30 -4.21 0.11
N SER A 84 9.98 -4.68 1.15
CA SER A 84 9.47 -4.66 2.53
C SER A 84 10.31 -3.67 3.34
N ALA A 85 9.66 -2.68 3.92
CA ALA A 85 10.32 -1.63 4.69
C ALA A 85 9.58 -1.32 6.00
N SER A 86 10.31 -0.79 6.96
CA SER A 86 9.78 -0.39 8.27
C SER A 86 10.56 0.80 8.83
N TRP A 87 10.94 1.72 7.95
CA TRP A 87 11.61 2.97 8.28
C TRP A 87 10.69 4.13 7.87
N GLY A 88 10.92 5.29 8.45
CA GLY A 88 10.10 6.47 8.29
C GLY A 88 10.60 7.57 9.22
N PRO A 89 9.78 8.60 9.48
CA PRO A 89 10.07 9.61 10.48
C PRO A 89 10.20 9.01 11.89
N GLU A 90 10.64 9.82 12.85
CA GLU A 90 10.72 9.37 14.24
C GLU A 90 9.32 9.18 14.84
N ASP A 91 9.09 8.00 15.43
CA ASP A 91 7.84 7.57 16.09
C ASP A 91 7.62 8.27 17.47
N ASP A 92 7.81 9.59 17.54
CA ASP A 92 7.84 10.38 18.78
C ASP A 92 6.51 11.02 19.17
N GLY A 93 5.47 10.87 18.34
CA GLY A 93 4.18 11.53 18.56
C GLY A 93 4.19 13.03 18.27
N ARG A 94 5.20 13.53 17.54
CA ARG A 94 5.40 14.97 17.25
C ARG A 94 5.68 15.22 15.78
N THR A 95 6.49 14.36 15.18
CA THR A 95 7.00 14.51 13.83
C THR A 95 5.87 14.42 12.80
N VAL A 96 5.98 15.24 11.75
CA VAL A 96 5.15 15.14 10.53
C VAL A 96 6.13 15.28 9.39
N ASP A 97 6.44 14.17 8.72
CA ASP A 97 7.44 14.13 7.67
C ASP A 97 7.18 12.95 6.73
N GLY A 98 7.84 12.92 5.59
CA GLY A 98 7.60 11.91 4.57
C GLY A 98 8.70 11.85 3.52
N PRO A 99 8.47 11.10 2.42
CA PRO A 99 9.44 10.98 1.35
C PRO A 99 9.78 12.34 0.73
N GLY A 100 11.07 12.58 0.52
CA GLY A 100 11.54 13.69 -0.28
C GLY A 100 11.13 13.56 -1.76
N ILE A 101 11.45 14.56 -2.57
CA ILE A 101 11.00 14.63 -3.96
C ILE A 101 11.51 13.46 -4.81
N LEU A 102 12.70 12.94 -4.52
CA LEU A 102 13.27 11.81 -5.24
C LEU A 102 12.61 10.50 -4.81
N ALA A 103 12.38 10.30 -3.51
CA ALA A 103 11.68 9.14 -2.97
C ALA A 103 10.22 9.08 -3.46
N VAL A 104 9.50 10.22 -3.49
CA VAL A 104 8.16 10.32 -4.10
C VAL A 104 8.20 9.91 -5.58
N ALA A 105 9.18 10.41 -6.34
CA ALA A 105 9.35 10.03 -7.74
C ALA A 105 9.70 8.55 -7.91
N ALA A 106 10.46 7.96 -6.98
CA ALA A 106 10.80 6.54 -6.96
C ALA A 106 9.57 5.67 -6.71
N PHE A 107 8.72 6.00 -5.73
CA PHE A 107 7.44 5.32 -5.54
C PHE A 107 6.57 5.35 -6.79
N HIS A 108 6.34 6.55 -7.34
CA HIS A 108 5.51 6.72 -8.54
C HIS A 108 6.08 5.92 -9.73
N ARG A 109 7.41 5.95 -9.94
CA ARG A 109 8.05 5.15 -10.99
C ARG A 109 7.94 3.65 -10.72
N GLY A 110 8.11 3.22 -9.48
CA GLY A 110 7.98 1.84 -9.05
C GLY A 110 6.60 1.28 -9.38
N VAL A 111 5.53 1.93 -8.93
CA VAL A 111 4.15 1.47 -9.20
C VAL A 111 3.74 1.60 -10.67
N SER A 112 4.36 2.52 -11.44
CA SER A 112 4.00 2.75 -12.85
C SER A 112 4.78 1.89 -13.84
N GLN A 113 6.03 1.53 -13.51
CA GLN A 113 6.98 0.93 -14.46
C GLN A 113 7.59 -0.38 -13.93
N GLY A 114 7.61 -0.60 -12.62
CA GLY A 114 8.11 -1.84 -12.02
C GLY A 114 7.33 -3.06 -12.49
N ARG A 115 7.95 -4.23 -12.43
CA ARG A 115 7.36 -5.52 -12.85
C ARG A 115 6.71 -5.46 -14.24
N GLY A 116 7.43 -4.91 -15.22
CA GLY A 116 6.93 -4.76 -16.59
C GLY A 116 5.72 -3.84 -16.73
N GLY A 117 5.49 -2.93 -15.78
CA GLY A 117 4.34 -2.03 -15.73
C GLY A 117 3.15 -2.53 -14.90
N LEU A 118 3.27 -3.68 -14.22
CA LEU A 118 2.32 -4.13 -13.19
C LEU A 118 2.45 -3.33 -11.89
N GLY A 119 3.62 -2.75 -11.66
CA GLY A 119 3.96 -1.94 -10.51
C GLY A 119 4.65 -2.73 -9.42
N SER A 120 5.77 -2.18 -8.92
CA SER A 120 6.44 -2.63 -7.71
C SER A 120 5.47 -2.62 -6.52
N ILE A 121 5.63 -3.61 -5.62
CA ILE A 121 4.82 -3.69 -4.40
C ILE A 121 5.64 -3.20 -3.22
N PHE A 122 5.18 -2.17 -2.54
CA PHE A 122 5.85 -1.62 -1.36
C PHE A 122 5.03 -1.98 -0.11
N ILE A 123 5.55 -2.88 0.73
CA ILE A 123 4.96 -3.25 2.01
C ILE A 123 5.64 -2.43 3.10
N TRP A 124 4.85 -1.79 3.96
CA TRP A 124 5.35 -0.86 4.97
C TRP A 124 4.79 -1.18 6.35
N ALA A 125 5.64 -1.16 7.38
CA ALA A 125 5.19 -1.24 8.75
C ALA A 125 4.55 0.09 9.19
N SER A 126 3.44 0.05 9.91
CA SER A 126 2.69 1.24 10.29
C SER A 126 3.29 2.10 11.41
N GLY A 127 4.51 1.82 11.90
CA GLY A 127 5.15 2.58 13.00
C GLY A 127 4.97 1.99 14.40
N ASN A 128 5.82 2.40 15.34
CA ASN A 128 5.90 1.91 16.73
C ASN A 128 5.65 3.00 17.79
N GLY A 129 5.13 4.16 17.39
CA GLY A 129 4.90 5.35 18.22
C GLY A 129 3.60 5.32 19.05
N GLY A 130 2.90 4.19 19.12
CA GLY A 130 1.60 4.10 19.81
C GLY A 130 1.66 4.45 21.29
N THR A 131 2.78 4.21 21.99
CA THR A 131 2.99 4.65 23.39
C THR A 131 3.24 6.15 23.51
N ASN A 132 3.66 6.78 22.43
CA ASN A 132 3.85 8.22 22.32
C ASN A 132 2.61 8.93 21.76
N TYR A 133 1.48 8.21 21.63
CA TYR A 133 0.24 8.70 21.02
C TYR A 133 0.45 9.17 19.58
N ASP A 134 1.37 8.54 18.86
CA ASP A 134 1.60 8.87 17.45
C ASP A 134 0.49 8.35 16.54
N ASN A 135 0.44 8.90 15.33
CA ASN A 135 -0.54 8.58 14.32
C ASN A 135 0.16 8.44 12.97
N CYS A 136 0.08 7.26 12.37
CA CYS A 136 0.79 6.96 11.13
C CYS A 136 0.33 7.77 9.90
N ASN A 137 -0.75 8.56 9.99
CA ASN A 137 -1.07 9.52 8.92
C ASN A 137 -0.15 10.76 8.92
N CYS A 138 0.69 10.91 9.95
CA CYS A 138 1.78 11.88 10.05
C CYS A 138 3.11 11.36 9.49
N ASP A 139 3.14 10.09 9.06
CA ASP A 139 4.23 9.48 8.32
C ASP A 139 3.85 9.35 6.83
N GLY A 140 4.54 10.11 5.97
CA GLY A 140 4.26 10.16 4.53
C GLY A 140 4.65 8.89 3.77
N TYR A 141 5.41 7.97 4.38
CA TYR A 141 5.68 6.66 3.79
C TYR A 141 4.52 5.71 3.98
N THR A 142 4.00 5.61 5.21
CA THR A 142 2.86 4.73 5.54
C THR A 142 1.53 5.28 5.04
N ASN A 143 1.36 6.60 4.93
CA ASN A 143 0.14 7.20 4.38
C ASN A 143 0.08 7.24 2.84
N SER A 144 1.18 6.91 2.16
CA SER A 144 1.23 6.89 0.70
C SER A 144 0.25 5.87 0.10
N ILE A 145 -0.46 6.24 -0.96
CA ILE A 145 -1.33 5.29 -1.70
C ILE A 145 -0.52 4.15 -2.34
N TYR A 146 0.80 4.36 -2.54
CA TYR A 146 1.70 3.42 -3.19
C TYR A 146 2.23 2.34 -2.25
N THR A 147 2.03 2.50 -0.94
CA THR A 147 2.45 1.52 0.06
C THR A 147 1.26 0.75 0.62
N VAL A 148 1.51 -0.50 0.99
CA VAL A 148 0.60 -1.32 1.79
C VAL A 148 1.04 -1.17 3.23
N SER A 149 0.36 -0.31 3.98
CA SER A 149 0.63 -0.14 5.41
C SER A 149 0.06 -1.30 6.23
N VAL A 150 0.91 -1.90 7.04
CA VAL A 150 0.62 -3.12 7.82
C VAL A 150 0.76 -2.84 9.31
N GLY A 151 -0.35 -3.02 10.04
CA GLY A 151 -0.41 -2.95 11.49
C GLY A 151 -0.04 -4.28 12.17
N SER A 152 -0.08 -4.30 13.51
CA SER A 152 0.26 -5.48 14.31
C SER A 152 -0.85 -5.92 15.25
N VAL A 153 -0.99 -7.24 15.42
CA VAL A 153 -1.76 -7.84 16.50
C VAL A 153 -0.93 -8.86 17.28
N LEU A 154 -1.21 -9.00 18.58
CA LEU A 154 -0.63 -10.05 19.41
C LEU A 154 -1.33 -11.39 19.21
N GLY A 155 -0.70 -12.48 19.65
CA GLY A 155 -1.27 -13.83 19.54
C GLY A 155 -2.61 -14.03 20.28
N ASP A 156 -2.99 -13.13 21.18
CA ASP A 156 -4.26 -13.14 21.91
C ASP A 156 -5.33 -12.22 21.30
N GLY A 157 -5.06 -11.63 20.13
CA GLY A 157 -6.00 -10.76 19.42
C GLY A 157 -6.05 -9.31 19.90
N HIS A 158 -5.23 -8.93 20.90
CA HIS A 158 -5.15 -7.54 21.36
C HIS A 158 -4.11 -6.73 20.59
N ARG A 159 -4.34 -5.42 20.56
CA ARG A 159 -3.42 -4.44 20.00
C ARG A 159 -2.16 -4.36 20.87
N PRO A 160 -0.95 -4.43 20.28
CA PRO A 160 0.28 -4.05 20.97
C PRO A 160 0.30 -2.55 21.26
N ARG A 161 0.74 -2.13 22.46
CA ARG A 161 0.80 -0.71 22.84
C ARG A 161 1.64 0.18 21.92
N TYR A 162 2.67 -0.39 21.29
CA TYR A 162 3.51 0.34 20.33
C TYR A 162 2.79 0.60 18.99
N SER A 163 1.77 -0.17 18.63
CA SER A 163 1.17 -0.07 17.29
C SER A 163 0.50 1.30 17.14
N GLU A 164 0.87 2.06 16.14
CA GLU A 164 0.17 3.30 15.79
C GLU A 164 -1.21 3.01 15.18
N SER A 165 -2.03 4.04 15.09
CA SER A 165 -3.35 3.98 14.44
C SER A 165 -3.49 5.08 13.43
N CYS A 166 -4.00 4.75 12.25
CA CYS A 166 -4.38 5.71 11.23
C CYS A 166 -5.23 5.00 10.17
N PRO A 167 -6.02 5.75 9.38
CA PRO A 167 -6.86 5.13 8.36
C PRO A 167 -6.11 4.70 7.09
N ALA A 168 -4.79 4.88 7.06
CA ALA A 168 -3.91 4.38 6.02
C ALA A 168 -3.54 2.90 6.19
N ILE A 169 -3.70 2.33 7.39
CA ILE A 169 -3.45 0.90 7.63
C ILE A 169 -4.44 0.08 6.80
N LEU A 170 -3.93 -0.75 5.89
CA LEU A 170 -4.75 -1.58 5.01
C LEU A 170 -5.12 -2.90 5.69
N THR A 171 -4.16 -3.52 6.37
CA THR A 171 -4.30 -4.84 6.99
C THR A 171 -3.38 -4.98 8.20
N THR A 172 -3.54 -6.09 8.92
CA THR A 172 -2.71 -6.46 10.06
C THR A 172 -2.13 -7.86 9.89
N THR A 173 -0.94 -8.10 10.46
CA THR A 173 -0.40 -9.43 10.69
C THR A 173 0.04 -9.59 12.15
N TYR A 174 0.37 -10.82 12.55
CA TYR A 174 0.88 -11.05 13.90
C TYR A 174 2.22 -10.37 14.12
N SER A 175 2.43 -9.90 15.34
CA SER A 175 3.73 -9.55 15.89
C SER A 175 3.69 -9.78 17.39
N SER A 176 4.64 -9.20 18.11
CA SER A 176 4.77 -9.38 19.55
C SER A 176 5.34 -8.14 20.21
N ARG A 177 5.21 -8.08 21.54
CA ARG A 177 5.91 -7.16 22.44
C ARG A 177 6.99 -7.89 23.22
N THR A 178 7.96 -7.17 23.77
CA THR A 178 9.09 -7.72 24.55
C THR A 178 8.67 -8.63 25.70
N THR A 179 7.50 -8.42 26.29
CA THR A 179 6.93 -9.20 27.40
C THR A 179 5.99 -10.33 26.97
N SER A 180 5.84 -10.58 25.68
CA SER A 180 4.97 -11.66 25.18
C SER A 180 5.58 -13.02 25.48
N LYS A 181 4.73 -14.01 25.81
CA LYS A 181 5.19 -15.40 26.00
C LYS A 181 5.64 -16.04 24.69
N VAL A 182 5.02 -15.67 23.59
CA VAL A 182 5.35 -16.09 22.23
C VAL A 182 5.64 -14.83 21.42
N GLN A 183 6.75 -14.85 20.71
CA GLN A 183 7.22 -13.76 19.87
C GLN A 183 7.54 -14.31 18.47
N ILE A 184 7.95 -13.43 17.56
CA ILE A 184 8.29 -13.85 16.20
C ILE A 184 9.61 -14.61 16.24
N VAL A 185 9.58 -15.81 15.63
CA VAL A 185 10.72 -16.70 15.47
C VAL A 185 11.28 -16.54 14.06
N THR A 186 12.58 -16.23 13.94
CA THR A 186 13.23 -16.00 12.65
C THR A 186 14.76 -16.18 12.74
N THR A 187 15.46 -16.01 11.61
CA THR A 187 16.92 -15.96 11.54
C THR A 187 17.48 -14.71 12.22
N ASP A 188 18.73 -14.75 12.68
CA ASP A 188 19.39 -13.64 13.35
C ASP A 188 20.86 -13.52 12.90
N LEU A 189 21.52 -12.42 13.29
CA LEU A 189 22.94 -12.23 13.01
C LEU A 189 23.81 -13.37 13.54
N HIS A 190 25.01 -13.49 12.96
CA HIS A 190 25.98 -14.52 13.31
C HIS A 190 25.46 -15.94 13.10
N HIS A 191 24.62 -16.14 12.08
CA HIS A 191 24.01 -17.43 11.74
C HIS A 191 23.21 -18.04 12.91
N ARG A 192 22.58 -17.20 13.73
CA ARG A 192 21.76 -17.62 14.86
C ARG A 192 20.28 -17.62 14.49
N CYS A 193 19.48 -18.15 15.41
CA CYS A 193 18.03 -18.02 15.40
C CYS A 193 17.63 -17.12 16.56
N THR A 194 16.51 -16.41 16.42
CA THR A 194 15.90 -15.67 17.51
C THR A 194 14.43 -16.04 17.63
N ASP A 195 13.95 -16.07 18.86
CA ASP A 195 12.55 -16.14 19.24
C ASP A 195 12.11 -14.82 19.86
N LYS A 196 12.79 -13.69 19.54
CA LYS A 196 12.60 -12.38 20.19
C LYS A 196 12.44 -11.22 19.23
N HIS A 197 11.92 -11.45 18.02
CA HIS A 197 11.60 -10.34 17.12
C HIS A 197 10.22 -9.74 17.43
N THR A 198 10.12 -8.42 17.43
CA THR A 198 8.98 -7.63 17.95
C THR A 198 8.78 -6.35 17.12
N GLY A 199 7.64 -5.69 17.30
CA GLY A 199 7.32 -4.41 16.66
C GLY A 199 6.57 -4.56 15.34
N THR A 200 6.03 -3.46 14.81
CA THR A 200 5.37 -3.46 13.48
C THR A 200 6.33 -3.85 12.35
N SER A 201 7.64 -3.68 12.56
CA SER A 201 8.67 -4.17 11.66
C SER A 201 8.70 -5.69 11.46
N ALA A 202 8.13 -6.49 12.37
CA ALA A 202 7.95 -7.93 12.17
C ALA A 202 6.62 -8.26 11.48
N SER A 203 5.66 -7.33 11.47
CA SER A 203 4.39 -7.53 10.78
C SER A 203 4.52 -7.36 9.26
N ALA A 204 5.24 -6.33 8.80
CA ALA A 204 5.41 -6.07 7.36
C ALA A 204 6.07 -7.23 6.58
N PRO A 205 7.15 -7.88 7.06
CA PRO A 205 7.77 -9.02 6.38
C PRO A 205 6.83 -10.23 6.25
N LEU A 206 6.01 -10.52 7.27
CA LEU A 206 5.01 -11.58 7.17
C LEU A 206 4.01 -11.29 6.05
N ALA A 207 3.52 -10.04 5.95
CA ALA A 207 2.64 -9.63 4.86
C ALA A 207 3.33 -9.71 3.49
N ALA A 208 4.61 -9.32 3.40
CA ALA A 208 5.41 -9.45 2.18
C ALA A 208 5.53 -10.91 1.71
N GLY A 209 5.75 -11.85 2.64
CA GLY A 209 5.73 -13.28 2.34
C GLY A 209 4.37 -13.77 1.85
N MET A 210 3.27 -13.35 2.48
CA MET A 210 1.91 -13.70 2.03
C MET A 210 1.60 -13.15 0.63
N VAL A 211 2.05 -11.93 0.33
CA VAL A 211 1.93 -11.33 -1.00
C VAL A 211 2.79 -12.06 -2.04
N ALA A 212 3.96 -12.57 -1.66
CA ALA A 212 4.78 -13.40 -2.55
C ALA A 212 4.05 -14.67 -2.98
N LEU A 213 3.35 -15.34 -2.05
CA LEU A 213 2.50 -16.51 -2.36
C LEU A 213 1.35 -16.13 -3.31
N ALA A 214 0.74 -14.95 -3.13
CA ALA A 214 -0.32 -14.47 -4.01
C ALA A 214 0.20 -14.17 -5.44
N LEU A 215 1.41 -13.61 -5.56
CA LEU A 215 2.06 -13.37 -6.84
C LEU A 215 2.51 -14.65 -7.53
N GLU A 216 2.91 -15.68 -6.79
CA GLU A 216 3.16 -17.01 -7.35
C GLU A 216 1.88 -17.59 -7.95
N ALA A 217 0.75 -17.43 -7.28
CA ALA A 217 -0.54 -17.91 -7.76
C ALA A 217 -1.09 -17.10 -8.94
N ASN A 218 -0.76 -15.82 -9.05
CA ASN A 218 -1.11 -14.97 -10.18
C ASN A 218 -0.05 -13.87 -10.41
N PRO A 219 0.91 -14.09 -11.32
CA PRO A 219 2.00 -13.14 -11.55
C PRO A 219 1.53 -11.85 -12.25
N ALA A 220 0.32 -11.83 -12.82
CA ALA A 220 -0.26 -10.68 -13.52
C ALA A 220 -0.98 -9.68 -12.61
N LEU A 221 -0.99 -9.91 -11.29
CA LEU A 221 -1.56 -8.96 -10.33
C LEU A 221 -0.75 -7.65 -10.33
N THR A 222 -1.45 -6.54 -10.54
CA THR A 222 -0.90 -5.19 -10.38
C THR A 222 -0.76 -4.81 -8.90
N TRP A 223 -0.08 -3.70 -8.63
CA TRP A 223 0.01 -3.14 -7.28
C TRP A 223 -1.35 -2.80 -6.67
N ARG A 224 -2.31 -2.33 -7.47
CA ARG A 224 -3.69 -2.08 -7.04
C ARG A 224 -4.48 -3.35 -6.81
N ASP A 225 -4.34 -4.34 -7.70
CA ASP A 225 -5.01 -5.63 -7.55
C ASP A 225 -4.68 -6.27 -6.21
N LEU A 226 -3.40 -6.23 -5.80
CA LEU A 226 -2.98 -6.75 -4.51
C LEU A 226 -3.64 -6.01 -3.34
N GLN A 227 -3.79 -4.69 -3.39
CA GLN A 227 -4.50 -3.96 -2.34
C GLN A 227 -5.98 -4.35 -2.27
N HIS A 228 -6.67 -4.49 -3.41
CA HIS A 228 -8.05 -4.99 -3.45
C HIS A 228 -8.18 -6.39 -2.85
N LEU A 229 -7.23 -7.28 -3.15
CA LEU A 229 -7.22 -8.65 -2.65
C LEU A 229 -6.91 -8.71 -1.15
N ILE A 230 -5.96 -7.91 -0.67
CA ILE A 230 -5.63 -7.82 0.76
C ILE A 230 -6.87 -7.43 1.57
N ILE A 231 -7.58 -6.35 1.18
CA ILE A 231 -8.82 -5.93 1.85
C ILE A 231 -9.85 -7.06 1.94
N ARG A 232 -9.98 -7.85 0.87
CA ARG A 232 -10.96 -8.95 0.78
C ARG A 232 -10.52 -10.21 1.52
N ALA A 233 -9.21 -10.40 1.71
CA ALA A 233 -8.61 -11.52 2.42
C ALA A 233 -8.42 -11.25 3.91
N SER A 234 -8.48 -9.99 4.36
CA SER A 234 -8.36 -9.61 5.76
C SER A 234 -9.61 -9.95 6.57
N LYS A 235 -9.41 -10.46 7.78
CA LYS A 235 -10.46 -10.90 8.70
C LYS A 235 -10.50 -10.06 9.98
N PRO A 236 -11.60 -9.37 10.28
CA PRO A 236 -11.81 -8.70 11.57
C PRO A 236 -11.99 -9.68 12.74
N ALA A 237 -12.33 -10.93 12.46
CA ALA A 237 -12.64 -11.92 13.48
C ALA A 237 -11.45 -12.13 14.43
N HIS A 238 -11.76 -12.22 15.74
CA HIS A 238 -10.78 -12.41 16.82
C HIS A 238 -9.86 -11.22 17.13
N LEU A 239 -10.04 -10.08 16.45
CA LEU A 239 -9.33 -8.84 16.74
C LEU A 239 -10.14 -7.93 17.66
N GLN A 240 -9.52 -7.51 18.76
CA GLN A 240 -10.16 -6.65 19.76
C GLN A 240 -9.78 -5.20 19.52
N ALA A 241 -10.76 -4.40 19.11
CA ALA A 241 -10.69 -2.95 19.03
C ALA A 241 -12.08 -2.34 19.27
N GLU A 242 -12.10 -1.18 19.90
CA GLU A 242 -13.28 -0.38 20.20
C GLU A 242 -13.79 0.43 19.01
N ASP A 243 -12.95 0.62 17.98
CA ASP A 243 -13.20 1.54 16.86
C ASP A 243 -13.65 0.84 15.57
N TRP A 244 -13.96 -0.46 15.62
CA TRP A 244 -14.52 -1.18 14.48
C TRP A 244 -15.82 -0.50 14.01
N ALA A 245 -15.84 -0.05 12.76
CA ALA A 245 -17.00 0.53 12.10
C ALA A 245 -17.29 -0.18 10.78
N GLU A 246 -18.55 -0.25 10.38
CA GLU A 246 -18.92 -0.66 9.03
C GLU A 246 -18.88 0.55 8.11
N ASN A 247 -18.23 0.39 6.96
CA ASN A 247 -18.22 1.41 5.91
C ASN A 247 -19.49 1.32 5.02
N GLY A 248 -19.59 2.18 4.02
CA GLY A 248 -20.80 2.33 3.19
C GLY A 248 -21.17 1.10 2.39
N VAL A 249 -20.24 0.16 2.21
CA VAL A 249 -20.45 -1.12 1.51
C VAL A 249 -20.50 -2.33 2.47
N GLY A 250 -20.59 -2.07 3.79
CA GLY A 250 -20.78 -3.10 4.82
C GLY A 250 -19.51 -3.83 5.24
N ARG A 251 -18.31 -3.30 4.95
CA ARG A 251 -17.05 -3.87 5.46
C ARG A 251 -16.68 -3.27 6.78
N ARG A 252 -16.29 -4.12 7.73
CA ARG A 252 -15.73 -3.69 9.01
C ARG A 252 -14.29 -3.22 8.83
N VAL A 253 -14.00 -2.02 9.31
CA VAL A 253 -12.68 -1.39 9.26
C VAL A 253 -12.34 -0.75 10.61
N SER A 254 -11.06 -0.74 10.97
CA SER A 254 -10.51 -0.17 12.21
C SER A 254 -9.25 0.63 11.89
N HIS A 255 -9.03 1.77 12.55
CA HIS A 255 -7.80 2.55 12.42
C HIS A 255 -6.60 1.82 13.05
N TYR A 256 -6.83 0.79 13.88
CA TYR A 256 -5.77 -0.05 14.47
C TYR A 256 -5.43 -1.24 13.58
N TYR A 257 -6.40 -1.78 12.86
CA TYR A 257 -6.24 -3.06 12.15
C TYR A 257 -6.46 -3.01 10.64
N GLY A 258 -6.85 -1.85 10.09
CA GLY A 258 -7.37 -1.76 8.73
C GLY A 258 -8.58 -2.67 8.56
N TYR A 259 -8.55 -3.50 7.52
CA TYR A 259 -9.60 -4.50 7.25
C TYR A 259 -9.44 -5.80 8.07
N GLY A 260 -8.42 -5.89 8.92
CA GLY A 260 -8.22 -7.00 9.86
C GLY A 260 -6.99 -7.85 9.55
N LEU A 261 -6.98 -9.07 10.08
CA LEU A 261 -5.84 -9.99 10.02
C LEU A 261 -5.75 -10.61 8.62
N LEU A 262 -4.61 -10.48 7.95
CA LEU A 262 -4.41 -11.02 6.60
C LEU A 262 -4.42 -12.55 6.62
N ASP A 263 -5.30 -13.14 5.83
CA ASP A 263 -5.37 -14.59 5.63
C ASP A 263 -4.69 -14.98 4.30
N ALA A 264 -3.53 -15.62 4.40
CA ALA A 264 -2.74 -16.04 3.24
C ALA A 264 -3.49 -17.01 2.32
N GLY A 265 -4.31 -17.91 2.89
CA GLY A 265 -5.08 -18.88 2.12
C GLY A 265 -6.18 -18.23 1.31
N LEU A 266 -6.91 -17.29 1.93
CA LEU A 266 -7.91 -16.49 1.20
C LEU A 266 -7.27 -15.57 0.17
N LEU A 267 -6.11 -14.98 0.48
CA LEU A 267 -5.39 -14.10 -0.44
C LEU A 267 -4.99 -14.86 -1.72
N VAL A 268 -4.37 -16.03 -1.57
CA VAL A 268 -3.99 -16.90 -2.69
C VAL A 268 -5.22 -17.38 -3.46
N GLN A 269 -6.28 -17.82 -2.77
CA GLN A 269 -7.51 -18.26 -3.41
C GLN A 269 -8.14 -17.14 -4.25
N ALA A 270 -8.22 -15.93 -3.71
CA ALA A 270 -8.77 -14.78 -4.42
C ALA A 270 -7.87 -14.38 -5.61
N ALA A 271 -6.54 -14.46 -5.47
CA ALA A 271 -5.59 -14.19 -6.56
C ALA A 271 -5.83 -15.08 -7.80
N THR A 272 -6.12 -16.38 -7.61
CA THR A 272 -6.36 -17.33 -8.72
C THR A 272 -7.63 -17.05 -9.54
N THR A 273 -8.54 -16.23 -9.01
CA THR A 273 -9.82 -15.88 -9.66
C THR A 273 -9.96 -14.39 -9.95
N TRP A 274 -8.90 -13.61 -9.70
CA TRP A 274 -8.89 -12.18 -9.96
C TRP A 274 -8.68 -11.92 -11.46
N ALA A 275 -9.50 -11.05 -12.05
CA ALA A 275 -9.46 -10.76 -13.49
C ALA A 275 -8.87 -9.37 -13.80
N GLY A 276 -7.97 -8.88 -12.94
CA GLY A 276 -7.38 -7.54 -13.02
C GLY A 276 -8.38 -6.40 -12.77
N THR A 277 -7.90 -5.28 -12.27
CA THR A 277 -8.68 -4.04 -12.14
C THR A 277 -8.53 -3.18 -13.38
N ARG A 278 -9.57 -2.42 -13.68
CA ARG A 278 -9.51 -1.36 -14.69
C ARG A 278 -8.54 -0.26 -14.25
N PRO A 279 -8.07 0.59 -15.19
CA PRO A 279 -7.13 1.67 -14.90
C PRO A 279 -7.63 2.56 -13.75
N GLN A 280 -6.69 3.13 -13.01
CA GLN A 280 -7.04 4.04 -11.92
C GLN A 280 -7.54 5.37 -12.48
N GLU A 281 -8.69 5.80 -11.98
CA GLU A 281 -9.26 7.11 -12.21
C GLU A 281 -8.99 8.02 -11.00
N LYS A 282 -8.82 9.33 -11.26
CA LYS A 282 -8.57 10.34 -10.22
C LYS A 282 -9.49 11.54 -10.40
N CYS A 283 -10.22 11.90 -9.35
CA CYS A 283 -10.89 13.19 -9.20
C CYS A 283 -10.13 14.06 -8.17
N SER A 284 -10.16 15.39 -8.33
CA SER A 284 -9.75 16.32 -7.29
C SER A 284 -10.69 17.53 -7.18
N VAL A 285 -11.11 17.87 -5.96
CA VAL A 285 -12.02 19.00 -5.68
C VAL A 285 -11.36 19.95 -4.70
N GLN A 286 -11.21 21.22 -5.10
CA GLN A 286 -10.78 22.30 -4.21
C GLN A 286 -12.00 22.83 -3.45
N ALA A 287 -12.12 22.50 -2.17
CA ALA A 287 -13.27 22.87 -1.34
C ALA A 287 -13.10 24.23 -0.63
N VAL A 288 -11.86 24.64 -0.34
CA VAL A 288 -11.55 25.91 0.33
C VAL A 288 -10.44 26.62 -0.43
N GLN A 289 -10.71 27.85 -0.89
CA GLN A 289 -9.70 28.75 -1.47
C GLN A 289 -9.52 30.04 -0.65
N VAL A 290 -10.52 30.39 0.16
CA VAL A 290 -10.50 31.55 1.04
C VAL A 290 -10.32 31.05 2.46
N PRO A 291 -9.36 31.59 3.23
CA PRO A 291 -9.09 31.11 4.57
C PRO A 291 -10.32 31.11 5.49
N ARG A 292 -10.42 30.10 6.35
CA ARG A 292 -11.52 29.90 7.31
C ARG A 292 -10.95 29.71 8.70
N ASP A 293 -11.52 30.43 9.66
CA ASP A 293 -11.12 30.27 11.06
C ASP A 293 -11.61 28.92 11.58
N ILE A 294 -10.72 28.17 12.23
CA ILE A 294 -11.01 26.82 12.75
C ILE A 294 -11.81 26.93 14.06
N GLY A 295 -11.48 27.88 14.93
CA GLY A 295 -12.09 28.03 16.25
C GLY A 295 -11.97 26.74 17.08
N SER A 296 -13.03 26.41 17.83
CA SER A 296 -13.13 25.11 18.53
C SER A 296 -13.52 23.97 17.60
N ARG A 297 -14.32 24.26 16.57
CA ARG A 297 -14.75 23.28 15.57
C ARG A 297 -15.10 23.97 14.25
N LEU A 298 -14.60 23.41 13.16
CA LEU A 298 -14.92 23.80 11.78
C LEU A 298 -15.41 22.60 10.99
N SER A 299 -16.50 22.79 10.23
CA SER A 299 -17.03 21.79 9.31
C SER A 299 -17.12 22.38 7.92
N ILE A 300 -16.53 21.70 6.93
CA ILE A 300 -16.57 22.10 5.51
C ILE A 300 -17.20 20.97 4.71
N SER A 301 -18.26 21.28 3.97
CA SER A 301 -18.90 20.34 3.06
C SER A 301 -18.60 20.70 1.61
N THR A 302 -18.32 19.69 0.78
CA THR A 302 -18.08 19.86 -0.66
C THR A 302 -18.79 18.75 -1.43
N ASP A 303 -19.32 19.08 -2.60
CA ASP A 303 -19.98 18.11 -3.49
C ASP A 303 -18.97 17.62 -4.54
N ALA A 304 -18.68 16.32 -4.52
CA ALA A 304 -17.74 15.70 -5.44
C ALA A 304 -18.41 15.12 -6.71
N SER A 305 -19.74 15.18 -6.82
CA SER A 305 -20.51 14.48 -7.87
C SER A 305 -20.08 14.84 -9.30
N SER A 306 -19.69 16.10 -9.52
CA SER A 306 -19.31 16.58 -10.86
C SER A 306 -17.97 16.01 -11.37
N CYS A 307 -17.04 15.67 -10.48
CA CYS A 307 -15.73 15.14 -10.86
C CYS A 307 -15.65 13.61 -10.77
N SER A 308 -16.50 12.99 -9.94
CA SER A 308 -16.40 11.58 -9.59
C SER A 308 -17.24 10.67 -10.48
N GLN A 309 -17.81 11.19 -11.57
CA GLN A 309 -18.67 10.45 -12.50
C GLN A 309 -17.98 9.23 -13.13
N SER A 310 -16.64 9.25 -13.25
CA SER A 310 -15.84 8.13 -13.74
C SER A 310 -15.45 7.13 -12.64
N ILE A 311 -15.71 7.43 -11.37
CA ILE A 311 -15.36 6.58 -10.23
C ILE A 311 -16.64 5.99 -9.63
N ARG A 312 -16.84 4.70 -9.86
CA ARG A 312 -17.97 3.95 -9.30
C ARG A 312 -17.62 3.25 -7.99
N SER A 313 -16.35 2.88 -7.81
CA SER A 313 -15.84 2.27 -6.59
C SER A 313 -14.53 2.93 -6.19
N LEU A 314 -14.51 3.50 -5.00
CA LEU A 314 -13.32 4.14 -4.42
C LEU A 314 -12.23 3.13 -4.10
N GLU A 315 -10.99 3.60 -4.20
CA GLU A 315 -9.79 2.97 -3.64
C GLU A 315 -9.28 3.86 -2.50
N HIS A 316 -8.33 4.75 -2.78
CA HIS A 316 -7.78 5.69 -1.82
C HIS A 316 -8.54 7.01 -1.83
N VAL A 317 -8.73 7.59 -0.64
CA VAL A 317 -9.19 8.98 -0.49
C VAL A 317 -8.10 9.77 0.21
N GLN A 318 -7.72 10.91 -0.35
CA GLN A 318 -6.73 11.79 0.23
C GLN A 318 -7.30 13.18 0.52
N VAL A 319 -6.88 13.77 1.63
CA VAL A 319 -7.26 15.10 2.08
C VAL A 319 -5.99 15.93 2.23
N GLN A 320 -5.75 16.80 1.26
CA GLN A 320 -4.62 17.73 1.27
C GLN A 320 -5.02 19.03 1.97
N LEU A 321 -4.35 19.34 3.08
CA LEU A 321 -4.63 20.53 3.89
C LEU A 321 -3.42 21.44 3.97
N SER A 322 -3.70 22.74 3.86
CA SER A 322 -2.83 23.79 4.36
C SER A 322 -3.56 24.55 5.46
N LEU A 323 -3.01 24.54 6.68
CA LEU A 323 -3.57 25.21 7.84
C LEU A 323 -2.50 25.66 8.82
N SER A 324 -2.75 26.76 9.52
CA SER A 324 -2.00 27.21 10.69
C SER A 324 -2.73 26.82 11.97
N TYR A 325 -1.99 26.46 13.02
CA TYR A 325 -2.57 26.15 14.32
C TYR A 325 -1.55 26.40 15.43
N SER A 326 -1.99 26.88 16.60
CA SER A 326 -1.13 27.20 17.74
C SER A 326 -0.48 25.98 18.37
N ARG A 327 -1.16 24.83 18.32
CA ARG A 327 -0.65 23.55 18.81
C ARG A 327 -1.22 22.41 17.99
N ARG A 328 -0.46 21.97 16.98
CA ARG A 328 -0.91 21.00 15.98
C ARG A 328 -1.48 19.71 16.57
N GLY A 329 -0.89 19.20 17.65
CA GLY A 329 -1.31 17.98 18.33
C GLY A 329 -2.70 18.00 18.96
N ASP A 330 -3.32 19.17 19.11
CA ASP A 330 -4.66 19.31 19.68
C ASP A 330 -5.78 19.17 18.64
N LEU A 331 -5.42 19.20 17.35
CA LEU A 331 -6.36 19.14 16.26
C LEU A 331 -6.70 17.69 15.91
N VAL A 332 -7.98 17.34 15.96
CA VAL A 332 -8.54 16.14 15.36
C VAL A 332 -9.11 16.49 13.99
N VAL A 333 -8.73 15.71 12.98
CA VAL A 333 -9.27 15.86 11.63
C VAL A 333 -10.01 14.58 11.25
N ALA A 334 -11.25 14.71 10.79
CA ALA A 334 -12.06 13.60 10.33
C ALA A 334 -12.75 13.93 9.00
N LEU A 335 -12.94 12.92 8.16
CA LEU A 335 -13.67 13.01 6.90
C LEU A 335 -14.88 12.09 6.93
N LYS A 336 -16.03 12.59 6.48
CA LYS A 336 -17.25 11.82 6.30
C LYS A 336 -17.61 11.71 4.81
N SER A 337 -17.85 10.48 4.35
CA SER A 337 -18.28 10.20 2.98
C SER A 337 -19.79 10.39 2.77
N PRO A 338 -20.25 10.48 1.51
CA PRO A 338 -21.67 10.54 1.17
C PRO A 338 -22.47 9.32 1.66
N MET A 339 -21.83 8.15 1.71
CA MET A 339 -22.44 6.91 2.20
C MET A 339 -22.48 6.81 3.73
N GLY A 340 -21.96 7.82 4.45
CA GLY A 340 -22.08 7.95 5.90
C GLY A 340 -20.88 7.49 6.71
N THR A 341 -19.89 6.85 6.09
CA THR A 341 -18.65 6.42 6.73
C THR A 341 -17.88 7.62 7.25
N THR A 342 -17.35 7.53 8.46
CA THR A 342 -16.48 8.56 9.04
C THR A 342 -15.11 7.97 9.33
N SER A 343 -14.06 8.63 8.84
CA SER A 343 -12.66 8.23 9.04
C SER A 343 -11.90 9.35 9.74
N THR A 344 -11.31 9.03 10.89
CA THR A 344 -10.47 9.96 11.65
C THR A 344 -9.08 9.97 11.04
N LEU A 345 -8.74 11.05 10.34
CA LEU A 345 -7.48 11.19 9.60
C LEU A 345 -6.29 11.38 10.54
N VAL A 346 -6.45 12.17 11.59
CA VAL A 346 -5.45 12.33 12.66
C VAL A 346 -6.14 12.51 13.99
N THR A 347 -5.58 11.87 15.02
CA THR A 347 -6.04 11.93 16.41
C THR A 347 -5.27 12.98 17.20
N VAL A 348 -5.69 13.23 18.45
CA VAL A 348 -4.90 14.05 19.38
C VAL A 348 -3.51 13.40 19.56
N ARG A 349 -2.45 14.22 19.41
CA ARG A 349 -1.06 13.85 19.66
C ARG A 349 -0.48 14.77 20.74
N PRO A 350 -0.58 14.41 22.03
CA PRO A 350 -0.28 15.31 23.14
C PRO A 350 1.16 15.87 23.14
N TYR A 351 2.11 15.16 22.54
CA TYR A 351 3.50 15.59 22.48
C TYR A 351 3.80 16.52 21.29
N ASP A 352 2.92 16.61 20.30
CA ASP A 352 3.04 17.52 19.17
C ASP A 352 2.63 18.95 19.56
N ILE A 353 3.61 19.69 20.10
CA ILE A 353 3.45 21.10 20.48
C ILE A 353 3.75 22.08 19.33
N SER A 354 3.86 21.59 18.09
CA SER A 354 4.27 22.39 16.94
C SER A 354 3.26 23.51 16.61
N GLN A 355 3.79 24.69 16.26
CA GLN A 355 3.02 25.84 15.75
C GLN A 355 2.99 25.90 14.22
N GLU A 356 3.61 24.95 13.53
CA GLU A 356 3.73 24.99 12.07
C GLU A 356 2.43 24.65 11.34
N GLY A 357 1.48 24.04 12.04
CA GLY A 357 0.28 23.47 11.42
C GLY A 357 0.61 22.39 10.40
N TYR A 358 -0.20 22.30 9.35
CA TYR A 358 0.03 21.41 8.22
C TYR A 358 0.25 22.26 6.96
N LYS A 359 1.32 21.98 6.20
CA LYS A 359 1.68 22.71 4.98
C LYS A 359 1.58 21.76 3.80
N ASP A 360 0.51 21.88 3.04
CA ASP A 360 0.16 21.01 1.92
C ASP A 360 0.26 19.51 2.28
N TRP A 361 -0.03 19.18 3.54
CA TRP A 361 0.06 17.82 4.04
C TRP A 361 -1.13 17.02 3.53
N THR A 362 -0.85 15.82 3.01
CA THR A 362 -1.87 14.95 2.44
C THR A 362 -2.12 13.79 3.40
N PHE A 363 -3.27 13.83 4.08
CA PHE A 363 -3.77 12.68 4.83
C PHE A 363 -4.40 11.67 3.88
N MET A 364 -4.32 10.38 4.19
CA MET A 364 -4.92 9.31 3.39
C MET A 364 -5.85 8.43 4.22
N SER A 365 -6.91 7.92 3.61
CA SER A 365 -7.81 6.92 4.19
C SER A 365 -8.18 5.83 3.18
N THR A 366 -8.13 4.58 3.63
CA THR A 366 -8.64 3.42 2.91
C THR A 366 -10.05 3.03 3.36
N HIS A 367 -10.60 3.66 4.41
CA HIS A 367 -11.86 3.20 5.04
C HIS A 367 -13.08 3.26 4.11
N PHE A 368 -13.00 4.09 3.06
CA PHE A 368 -14.06 4.30 2.07
C PHE A 368 -13.97 3.33 0.88
N TRP A 369 -13.12 2.30 0.94
CA TRP A 369 -12.88 1.41 -0.19
C TRP A 369 -14.16 0.75 -0.71
N ASP A 370 -14.30 0.78 -2.04
CA ASP A 370 -15.44 0.42 -2.87
C ASP A 370 -16.74 1.24 -2.68
N GLU A 371 -16.75 2.29 -1.84
CA GLU A 371 -17.89 3.21 -1.77
C GLU A 371 -18.08 3.97 -3.08
N ASN A 372 -19.33 4.33 -3.40
CA ASN A 372 -19.62 5.30 -4.45
C ASN A 372 -19.33 6.71 -3.90
N PRO A 373 -18.41 7.48 -4.52
CA PRO A 373 -18.02 8.80 -4.04
C PRO A 373 -19.02 9.93 -4.33
N GLU A 374 -20.08 9.68 -5.10
CA GLU A 374 -21.05 10.69 -5.50
C GLU A 374 -21.81 11.27 -4.30
N GLY A 375 -21.85 12.61 -4.22
CA GLY A 375 -22.53 13.36 -3.18
C GLY A 375 -21.61 14.21 -2.30
N ILE A 376 -22.12 14.51 -1.10
CA ILE A 376 -21.50 15.48 -0.19
C ILE A 376 -20.47 14.82 0.73
N TRP A 377 -19.24 15.30 0.64
CA TRP A 377 -18.16 14.99 1.57
C TRP A 377 -18.09 16.07 2.64
N THR A 378 -17.84 15.66 3.90
CA THR A 378 -17.73 16.61 5.02
C THR A 378 -16.42 16.43 5.77
N LEU A 379 -15.57 17.45 5.70
CA LEU A 379 -14.35 17.57 6.50
C LEU A 379 -14.69 18.23 7.85
N GLN A 380 -14.18 17.67 8.93
CA GLN A 380 -14.34 18.18 10.29
C GLN A 380 -12.97 18.38 10.93
N LEU A 381 -12.73 19.60 11.41
CA LEU A 381 -11.58 19.99 12.22
C LEU A 381 -12.10 20.32 13.62
N GLU A 382 -11.57 19.70 14.65
CA GLU A 382 -12.01 19.93 16.04
C GLU A 382 -10.81 20.05 16.97
N ASN A 383 -10.84 21.07 17.82
CA ASN A 383 -9.91 21.18 18.94
C ASN A 383 -10.35 20.20 20.03
N ARG A 384 -9.51 19.19 20.32
CA ARG A 384 -9.72 18.19 21.37
C ARG A 384 -8.59 18.19 22.41
N GLY A 385 -7.72 19.18 22.36
CA GLY A 385 -6.63 19.37 23.32
C GLY A 385 -7.01 20.24 24.50
N ASP A 386 -6.01 20.88 25.12
CA ASP A 386 -6.20 21.71 26.30
C ASP A 386 -6.98 23.01 25.97
N ASP A 387 -7.87 23.42 26.89
CA ASP A 387 -8.78 24.57 26.76
C ASP A 387 -8.02 25.90 26.59
N SER A 388 -6.72 25.93 26.88
CA SER A 388 -5.84 27.08 26.64
C SER A 388 -5.77 27.51 25.17
N ASN A 389 -6.09 26.60 24.23
CA ASN A 389 -6.25 26.92 22.79
C ASN A 389 -7.64 27.44 22.40
N THR A 390 -8.55 27.57 23.36
CA THR A 390 -9.92 28.10 23.16
C THR A 390 -10.14 29.47 23.79
N ALA A 391 -9.13 30.04 24.46
CA ALA A 391 -9.30 31.26 25.25
C ALA A 391 -9.55 32.50 24.35
N PRO A 392 -10.53 33.36 24.71
CA PRO A 392 -10.84 34.60 24.00
C PRO A 392 -9.86 35.72 24.39
N LEU A 393 -8.56 35.45 24.31
CA LEU A 393 -7.54 36.50 24.41
C LEU A 393 -7.22 37.00 23.00
N PRO A 394 -7.26 38.32 22.74
CA PRO A 394 -7.09 38.91 21.40
C PRO A 394 -5.67 38.79 20.81
N LEU A 395 -4.84 37.89 21.34
CA LEU A 395 -3.41 37.74 21.02
C LEU A 395 -2.98 36.33 20.61
N LEU A 396 -3.87 35.31 20.66
CA LEU A 396 -3.62 33.99 20.10
C LEU A 396 -4.64 33.76 18.99
N SER A 397 -4.18 33.74 17.72
CA SER A 397 -5.07 33.53 16.59
C SER A 397 -5.66 32.12 16.65
N PRO A 398 -7.01 31.95 16.63
CA PRO A 398 -7.61 30.64 16.41
C PRO A 398 -7.09 30.16 15.05
N GLY A 399 -6.53 28.96 14.97
CA GLY A 399 -5.86 28.50 13.76
C GLY A 399 -6.74 28.63 12.51
N GLN A 400 -6.12 28.72 11.34
CA GLN A 400 -6.81 29.04 10.10
C GLN A 400 -6.56 27.97 9.03
N LEU A 401 -7.63 27.49 8.41
CA LEU A 401 -7.58 26.58 7.27
C LEU A 401 -7.51 27.42 5.98
N SER A 402 -6.40 27.37 5.26
CA SER A 402 -6.19 28.13 4.03
C SER A 402 -6.50 27.35 2.75
N SER A 403 -6.30 26.03 2.75
CA SER A 403 -6.59 25.15 1.61
C SER A 403 -7.12 23.80 2.07
N PHE A 404 -8.10 23.29 1.34
CA PHE A 404 -8.58 21.90 1.43
C PHE A 404 -8.85 21.38 0.03
N ILE A 405 -8.10 20.34 -0.37
CA ILE A 405 -8.30 19.57 -1.59
C ILE A 405 -8.67 18.14 -1.23
N LEU A 406 -9.78 17.66 -1.78
CA LEU A 406 -10.18 16.26 -1.70
C LEU A 406 -9.73 15.55 -2.98
N HIS A 407 -8.88 14.53 -2.86
CA HIS A 407 -8.52 13.66 -3.96
C HIS A 407 -9.20 12.31 -3.80
N LEU A 408 -9.87 11.86 -4.85
CA LEU A 408 -10.57 10.59 -4.92
C LEU A 408 -9.88 9.73 -5.97
N HIS A 409 -9.46 8.55 -5.59
CA HIS A 409 -8.89 7.54 -6.49
C HIS A 409 -9.83 6.34 -6.54
N GLY A 410 -9.96 5.72 -7.71
CA GLY A 410 -10.79 4.52 -7.82
C GLY A 410 -10.88 3.98 -9.23
N THR A 411 -11.97 3.26 -9.48
CA THR A 411 -12.24 2.59 -10.76
C THR A 411 -13.68 2.84 -11.20
N ASP A 412 -13.94 2.73 -12.50
CA ASP A 412 -15.27 2.78 -13.11
C ASP A 412 -16.07 1.48 -12.89
N GLU A 413 -15.44 0.46 -12.31
CA GLU A 413 -16.05 -0.83 -11.98
C GLU A 413 -17.00 -0.77 -10.78
N ASP A 414 -18.02 -1.63 -10.79
CA ASP A 414 -18.83 -1.95 -9.61
C ASP A 414 -18.15 -3.06 -8.80
N MET A 415 -17.19 -2.68 -7.98
CA MET A 415 -16.36 -3.63 -7.24
C MET A 415 -17.12 -4.43 -6.16
N PRO A 416 -18.16 -3.88 -5.48
CA PRO A 416 -19.04 -4.66 -4.61
C PRO A 416 -19.86 -5.72 -5.34
N ALA A 417 -20.36 -5.42 -6.55
CA ALA A 417 -21.14 -6.37 -7.34
C ALA A 417 -20.29 -7.35 -8.16
N ARG A 418 -18.97 -7.17 -8.19
CA ARG A 418 -18.04 -7.97 -8.98
C ARG A 418 -18.08 -9.43 -8.55
N ARG A 419 -18.38 -10.32 -9.50
CA ARG A 419 -18.30 -11.76 -9.30
C ARG A 419 -16.87 -12.25 -9.51
N PRO A 420 -16.42 -13.27 -8.75
CA PRO A 420 -15.16 -13.95 -9.03
C PRO A 420 -15.15 -14.47 -10.47
N ALA A 421 -14.02 -14.34 -11.18
CA ALA A 421 -13.89 -14.98 -12.48
C ALA A 421 -13.76 -16.49 -12.31
N ALA A 422 -14.10 -17.26 -13.36
CA ALA A 422 -13.86 -18.70 -13.36
C ALA A 422 -12.37 -18.96 -13.09
N THR A 423 -12.06 -19.93 -12.22
CA THR A 423 -10.70 -20.30 -11.86
C THR A 423 -9.91 -20.69 -13.11
N ALA A 424 -8.86 -19.94 -13.41
CA ALA A 424 -7.73 -20.48 -14.15
C ALA A 424 -6.90 -21.28 -13.15
N ARG A 425 -7.28 -22.54 -12.91
CA ARG A 425 -6.27 -23.45 -12.38
C ARG A 425 -5.17 -23.58 -13.43
N ASP A 426 -3.95 -23.76 -12.95
CA ASP A 426 -2.73 -23.95 -13.72
C ASP A 426 -2.85 -25.20 -14.62
N GLU A 427 -3.56 -25.06 -15.74
CA GLU A 427 -3.73 -26.04 -16.82
C GLU A 427 -2.53 -25.98 -17.77
N CYS A 428 -1.32 -25.76 -17.22
CA CYS A 428 -0.12 -25.87 -18.02
C CYS A 428 0.02 -27.30 -18.54
N LEU A 429 -0.25 -27.48 -19.84
CA LEU A 429 -0.21 -28.77 -20.51
C LEU A 429 1.24 -29.23 -20.75
N ARG A 430 2.17 -28.27 -20.88
CA ARG A 430 3.58 -28.53 -21.16
C ARG A 430 4.47 -27.47 -20.54
N ARG A 431 5.42 -27.91 -19.71
CA ARG A 431 6.51 -27.08 -19.16
C ARG A 431 7.83 -27.40 -19.85
N ASP A 432 8.70 -26.41 -19.90
CA ASP A 432 10.09 -26.60 -20.33
C ASP A 432 10.99 -27.13 -19.20
N GLU A 433 12.29 -27.28 -19.47
CA GLU A 433 13.29 -27.76 -18.50
C GLU A 433 13.52 -26.80 -17.32
N LEU A 434 13.13 -25.53 -17.46
CA LEU A 434 13.23 -24.49 -16.43
C LEU A 434 11.94 -24.41 -15.58
N GLY A 435 10.90 -25.15 -15.94
CA GLY A 435 9.59 -25.16 -15.29
C GLY A 435 8.60 -24.13 -15.84
N ASP A 436 8.98 -23.36 -16.86
CA ASP A 436 8.15 -22.36 -17.50
C ASP A 436 7.10 -23.04 -18.38
N CYS A 437 5.86 -22.55 -18.30
CA CYS A 437 4.79 -23.07 -19.11
C CYS A 437 4.89 -22.62 -20.57
N GLU A 438 4.90 -23.59 -21.50
CA GLU A 438 4.92 -23.37 -22.93
C GLU A 438 3.53 -23.48 -23.59
N ASP A 439 2.60 -24.21 -22.98
CA ASP A 439 1.25 -24.43 -23.49
C ASP A 439 0.21 -24.47 -22.36
N CYS A 440 -0.77 -23.58 -22.43
CA CYS A 440 -1.78 -23.35 -21.40
C CYS A 440 -3.17 -23.88 -21.75
N GLY A 441 -3.29 -24.67 -22.83
CA GLY A 441 -4.58 -25.11 -23.34
C GLY A 441 -5.38 -23.96 -23.99
N SER A 442 -6.56 -24.29 -24.51
CA SER A 442 -7.33 -23.38 -25.37
C SER A 442 -8.06 -22.23 -24.66
N SER A 443 -8.21 -22.32 -23.34
CA SER A 443 -8.96 -21.37 -22.48
C SER A 443 -8.08 -20.28 -21.87
N LEU A 444 -6.77 -20.48 -21.79
CA LEU A 444 -5.81 -19.61 -21.09
C LEU A 444 -4.79 -19.02 -22.06
N TYR A 445 -4.07 -18.00 -21.60
CA TYR A 445 -2.99 -17.33 -22.34
C TYR A 445 -1.64 -17.63 -21.69
N THR A 446 -0.66 -17.99 -22.50
CA THR A 446 0.73 -18.07 -22.05
C THR A 446 1.32 -16.66 -21.91
N HIS A 447 1.89 -16.36 -20.75
CA HIS A 447 2.58 -15.11 -20.44
C HIS A 447 3.72 -15.35 -19.45
N GLN A 448 4.95 -15.03 -19.83
CA GLN A 448 6.14 -15.13 -18.96
C GLN A 448 6.24 -16.47 -18.20
N GLY A 449 6.09 -17.60 -18.91
CA GLY A 449 6.16 -18.93 -18.30
C GLY A 449 4.96 -19.34 -17.45
N SER A 450 3.87 -18.56 -17.44
CA SER A 450 2.65 -18.84 -16.68
C SER A 450 1.40 -18.84 -17.54
N CYS A 451 0.36 -19.54 -17.07
CA CYS A 451 -0.96 -19.59 -17.70
C CYS A 451 -1.94 -18.66 -17.01
N LEU A 452 -2.49 -17.71 -17.76
CA LEU A 452 -3.39 -16.69 -17.22
C LEU A 452 -4.75 -16.73 -17.90
N SER A 453 -5.83 -16.47 -17.15
CA SER A 453 -7.18 -16.29 -17.70
C SER A 453 -7.33 -15.00 -18.50
N TYR A 454 -6.45 -14.02 -18.29
CA TYR A 454 -6.44 -12.73 -18.95
C TYR A 454 -5.00 -12.29 -19.23
N CYS A 455 -4.82 -11.42 -20.23
CA CYS A 455 -3.53 -10.78 -20.44
C CYS A 455 -3.39 -9.56 -19.53
N PRO A 456 -2.25 -9.40 -18.84
CA PRO A 456 -2.01 -8.24 -18.00
C PRO A 456 -2.05 -6.93 -18.79
N PRO A 457 -2.19 -5.77 -18.11
CA PRO A 457 -2.00 -4.48 -18.74
C PRO A 457 -0.69 -4.43 -19.56
N ARG A 458 -0.69 -3.67 -20.65
CA ARG A 458 0.33 -3.64 -21.71
C ARG A 458 0.39 -4.87 -22.62
N TYR A 459 -0.47 -5.85 -22.43
CA TYR A 459 -0.59 -7.01 -23.31
C TYR A 459 -2.05 -7.23 -23.74
N TYR A 460 -2.23 -7.90 -24.87
CA TYR A 460 -3.53 -8.35 -25.38
C TYR A 460 -3.45 -9.81 -25.81
N GLY A 461 -4.60 -10.50 -25.76
CA GLY A 461 -4.70 -11.89 -26.16
C GLY A 461 -4.63 -12.05 -27.67
N ARG A 462 -3.76 -12.95 -28.15
CA ARG A 462 -3.64 -13.29 -29.58
C ARG A 462 -3.51 -14.80 -29.76
N ALA A 463 -4.17 -15.35 -30.77
CA ALA A 463 -3.93 -16.73 -31.21
C ALA A 463 -2.55 -16.86 -31.89
N ARG A 464 -1.78 -17.88 -31.53
CA ARG A 464 -0.50 -18.20 -32.16
C ARG A 464 -0.78 -18.85 -33.53
N SER A 465 -0.77 -18.08 -34.62
CA SER A 465 -1.01 -18.58 -35.99
C SER A 465 0.20 -19.39 -36.49
N ALA A 466 0.10 -20.46 -37.30
CA ALA A 466 -0.96 -20.85 -38.24
C ALA A 466 -0.97 -22.37 -38.57
N THR A 467 -1.80 -23.17 -37.90
CA THR A 467 -2.46 -24.37 -38.49
C THR A 467 -3.82 -24.56 -37.81
N PRO A 468 -4.81 -25.22 -38.43
CA PRO A 468 -6.13 -25.47 -37.83
C PRO A 468 -6.11 -26.32 -36.54
N ARG A 469 -4.95 -26.88 -36.19
CA ARG A 469 -4.75 -27.74 -35.01
C ARG A 469 -4.10 -27.03 -33.82
N ASP A 470 -3.57 -25.81 -34.01
CA ASP A 470 -2.89 -25.08 -32.94
C ASP A 470 -3.83 -24.04 -32.32
N THR A 471 -4.37 -24.36 -31.14
CA THR A 471 -5.31 -23.50 -30.38
C THR A 471 -4.60 -22.64 -29.32
N ALA A 472 -3.26 -22.63 -29.30
CA ALA A 472 -2.51 -21.92 -28.28
C ALA A 472 -2.74 -20.41 -28.35
N ARG A 473 -3.01 -19.80 -27.19
CA ARG A 473 -3.18 -18.34 -27.04
C ARG A 473 -2.01 -17.77 -26.25
N VAL A 474 -1.54 -16.61 -26.68
CA VAL A 474 -0.39 -15.93 -26.06
C VAL A 474 -0.74 -14.47 -25.78
N CYS A 475 -0.12 -13.90 -24.75
CA CYS A 475 -0.18 -12.46 -24.50
C CYS A 475 0.87 -11.73 -25.33
N ALA A 476 0.42 -10.93 -26.29
CA ALA A 476 1.27 -10.09 -27.15
C ALA A 476 1.27 -8.64 -26.66
N SER A 477 2.38 -7.92 -26.82
CA SER A 477 2.51 -6.54 -26.33
C SER A 477 1.62 -5.56 -27.08
N CYS A 478 1.01 -4.64 -26.33
CA CYS A 478 0.31 -3.47 -26.84
C CYS A 478 1.27 -2.46 -27.49
N HIS A 479 0.72 -1.54 -28.27
CA HIS A 479 1.47 -0.36 -28.68
C HIS A 479 1.92 0.44 -27.44
N PRO A 480 3.15 0.99 -27.38
CA PRO A 480 3.68 1.68 -26.20
C PRO A 480 2.84 2.86 -25.69
N SER A 481 2.02 3.46 -26.56
CA SER A 481 1.10 4.55 -26.20
C SER A 481 -0.12 4.08 -25.39
N CYS A 482 -0.47 2.79 -25.43
CA CYS A 482 -1.63 2.23 -24.77
C CYS A 482 -1.26 1.65 -23.41
N TYR A 483 -2.17 1.75 -22.43
CA TYR A 483 -2.06 1.01 -21.18
C TYR A 483 -2.75 -0.35 -21.29
N THR A 484 -3.95 -0.39 -21.87
CA THR A 484 -4.59 -1.64 -22.34
C THR A 484 -4.96 -1.49 -23.81
N CYS A 485 -5.06 -2.61 -24.55
CA CYS A 485 -5.35 -2.58 -25.98
C CYS A 485 -6.06 -3.85 -26.47
N GLN A 486 -6.62 -3.76 -27.69
CA GLN A 486 -7.15 -4.92 -28.42
C GLN A 486 -6.19 -5.45 -29.49
N SER A 487 -5.19 -4.66 -29.88
CA SER A 487 -4.16 -5.07 -30.85
C SER A 487 -2.87 -4.29 -30.64
N ALA A 488 -1.81 -4.66 -31.37
CA ALA A 488 -0.51 -3.98 -31.33
C ALA A 488 -0.51 -2.56 -31.96
N SER A 489 -1.64 -2.07 -32.48
CA SER A 489 -1.74 -0.77 -33.14
C SER A 489 -1.97 0.37 -32.15
N ALA A 490 -1.43 1.55 -32.46
CA ALA A 490 -1.62 2.78 -31.69
C ALA A 490 -3.09 3.27 -31.64
N ASN A 491 -3.92 2.82 -32.58
CA ASN A 491 -5.34 3.17 -32.70
C ASN A 491 -6.26 2.04 -32.20
N ASN A 492 -5.76 1.18 -31.32
CA ASN A 492 -6.54 0.12 -30.68
C ASN A 492 -6.32 0.12 -29.16
N CYS A 493 -6.05 1.28 -28.58
CA CYS A 493 -6.03 1.43 -27.14
C CYS A 493 -7.44 1.26 -26.59
N THR A 494 -7.56 0.61 -25.44
CA THR A 494 -8.79 0.55 -24.63
C THR A 494 -8.67 1.39 -23.37
N SER A 495 -7.43 1.73 -22.97
CA SER A 495 -7.16 2.73 -21.96
C SER A 495 -5.76 3.32 -22.12
N CYS A 496 -5.54 4.45 -21.46
CA CYS A 496 -4.30 5.21 -21.55
C CYS A 496 -3.43 5.10 -20.30
N PRO A 497 -2.10 5.22 -20.45
CA PRO A 497 -1.20 5.36 -19.31
C PRO A 497 -1.52 6.62 -18.52
N SER A 498 -1.18 6.63 -17.23
CA SER A 498 -1.36 7.79 -16.35
C SER A 498 -0.82 9.08 -16.99
N GLY A 499 -1.61 10.16 -16.90
CA GLY A 499 -1.28 11.46 -17.49
C GLY A 499 -1.54 11.58 -19.00
N ARG A 500 -2.30 10.66 -19.59
CA ARG A 500 -2.79 10.75 -20.98
C ARG A 500 -4.31 10.59 -21.04
N SER A 501 -4.91 11.26 -22.01
CA SER A 501 -6.36 11.21 -22.25
C SER A 501 -6.71 10.20 -23.33
N PHE A 502 -7.74 9.39 -23.08
CA PHE A 502 -8.25 8.42 -24.04
C PHE A 502 -9.25 9.06 -25.00
N GLN A 503 -9.03 8.88 -26.31
CA GLN A 503 -9.95 9.37 -27.34
C GLN A 503 -10.81 8.22 -27.88
N HIS A 504 -12.08 8.20 -27.47
CA HIS A 504 -13.02 7.11 -27.77
C HIS A 504 -13.26 6.85 -29.27
N ILE A 505 -13.16 7.87 -30.13
CA ILE A 505 -13.44 7.73 -31.57
C ILE A 505 -12.25 7.07 -32.29
N THR A 506 -11.04 7.51 -31.99
CA THR A 506 -9.82 7.08 -32.67
C THR A 506 -9.11 5.93 -31.95
N HIS A 507 -9.57 5.57 -30.74
CA HIS A 507 -8.94 4.57 -29.87
C HIS A 507 -7.44 4.84 -29.65
N THR A 508 -7.09 6.11 -29.46
CA THR A 508 -5.72 6.60 -29.30
C THR A 508 -5.55 7.28 -27.94
N CYS A 509 -4.29 7.39 -27.50
CA CYS A 509 -3.90 8.07 -26.27
C CYS A 509 -3.07 9.32 -26.58
N HIS A 510 -3.59 10.48 -26.20
CA HIS A 510 -2.96 11.77 -26.43
C HIS A 510 -2.43 12.37 -25.13
N ARG A 511 -1.46 13.28 -25.23
CA ARG A 511 -1.12 14.14 -24.10
C ARG A 511 -2.27 15.12 -23.89
N PRO A 512 -2.67 15.41 -22.64
CA PRO A 512 -3.71 16.38 -22.32
C PRO A 512 -3.44 17.75 -22.91
#